data_AF-A0A535LPP1-F1
#
_entry.id   AF-A0A535LPP1-F1
#
_cell.length_a   1.000
_cell.length_b   1.000
_cell.length_c   1.000
_cell.angle_alpha   90.00
_cell.angle_beta   90.00
_cell.angle_gamma   90.00
#
_symmetry.space_group_name_H-M   'P 1'
#
loop_
_entity.id
_entity.type
_entity.pdbx_description
1 polymer ?
#
loop_
_entity_poly.entity_id
_entity_poly.type
_entity_poly.pdbx_seq_one_letter_code
_entity_poly.pdbx_strand_id
1 'polypeptide(L)' 'DKITQVHGTLHTVNWQGRTIHVFPLYHPAAALRSPEMRSTLEEDFKKIPSVLEQLKS' A
#
# COMPACT_ATOMS: atom_id res chain seq x y z
N ASP A 1 7.07 12.31 -2.97
CA ASP A 1 5.60 12.21 -2.96
C ASP A 1 5.02 12.24 -1.56
N LYS A 2 3.81 12.78 -1.39
CA LYS A 2 3.08 12.69 -0.11
C LYS A 2 2.44 11.30 0.00
N ILE A 3 2.56 10.66 1.17
CA ILE A 3 1.94 9.36 1.46
C ILE A 3 0.43 9.35 1.12
N THR A 4 -0.24 10.51 1.26
CA THR A 4 -1.65 10.73 0.94
C THR A 4 -2.03 10.50 -0.51
N GLN A 5 -1.09 10.50 -1.45
CA GLN A 5 -1.36 10.30 -2.88
C GLN A 5 -0.89 8.95 -3.40
N VAL A 6 -0.04 8.23 -2.64
CA VAL A 6 0.64 7.01 -3.10
C VAL A 6 0.24 5.76 -2.31
N HIS A 7 -0.52 5.92 -1.21
CA HIS A 7 -1.01 4.76 -0.46
C HIS A 7 -2.01 3.95 -1.29
N GLY A 8 -2.04 2.63 -1.07
CA GLY A 8 -3.04 1.74 -1.68
C GLY A 8 -2.84 1.47 -3.18
N THR A 9 -1.68 1.83 -3.75
CA THR A 9 -1.34 1.61 -5.16
C THR A 9 -0.09 0.73 -5.28
N LEU A 10 -0.09 -0.21 -6.23
CA LEU A 10 1.07 -1.06 -6.50
C LEU A 10 2.10 -0.28 -7.34
N HIS A 11 3.31 -0.14 -6.80
CA HIS A 11 4.44 0.46 -7.51
C HIS A 11 5.48 -0.59 -7.83
N THR A 12 5.92 -0.66 -9.08
CA THR A 12 7.02 -1.52 -9.49
C THR A 12 8.28 -0.67 -9.60
N VAL A 13 9.30 -1.00 -8.83
CA VAL A 13 10.59 -0.29 -8.83
C VAL A 13 11.69 -1.26 -9.25
N ASN A 14 12.58 -0.80 -10.13
CA ASN A 14 13.82 -1.53 -10.42
C ASN A 14 14.89 -1.04 -9.44
N TRP A 15 15.32 -1.92 -8.54
CA TRP A 15 16.35 -1.62 -7.55
C TRP A 15 17.50 -2.61 -7.70
N GLN A 16 18.69 -2.12 -8.04
CA GLN A 16 19.90 -2.93 -8.22
C GLN A 16 19.70 -4.13 -9.18
N GLY A 17 18.96 -3.91 -10.27
CA GLY A 17 18.68 -4.95 -11.26
C GLY A 17 17.60 -5.95 -10.84
N ARG A 18 16.93 -5.73 -9.71
CA ARG A 18 15.80 -6.53 -9.24
C ARG A 18 14.50 -5.74 -9.37
N THR A 19 13.48 -6.37 -9.95
CA THR A 19 12.13 -5.83 -9.96
C THR A 19 11.51 -6.07 -8.59
N ILE A 20 11.17 -5.00 -7.88
CA ILE A 20 10.54 -5.03 -6.57
C ILE A 20 9.16 -4.38 -6.69
N HIS A 21 8.15 -5.04 -6.15
CA HIS A 21 6.80 -4.49 -6.07
C HIS A 21 6.55 -3.95 -4.66
N VAL A 22 6.23 -2.68 -4.57
CA VAL A 22 6.03 -1.93 -3.32
C VAL A 22 4.58 -1.49 -3.26
N PHE A 23 3.90 -1.81 -2.16
CA PHE A 23 2.53 -1.38 -1.90
C PHE A 23 2.53 -0.48 -0.65
N PRO A 24 2.57 0.86 -0.81
CA PRO A 24 2.64 1.79 0.30
C PRO A 24 1.33 1.78 1.09
N LEU A 25 1.44 1.78 2.41
CA LEU A 25 0.30 1.83 3.33
C LEU A 25 0.56 2.90 4.39
N TYR A 26 -0.51 3.46 4.96
CA TYR A 26 -0.38 4.30 6.13
C TYR A 26 0.19 3.50 7.32
N HIS A 27 1.05 4.14 8.10
CA HIS A 27 1.59 3.52 9.30
C HIS A 27 0.47 3.27 10.32
N PRO A 28 0.39 2.11 10.99
CA PRO A 28 -0.68 1.80 11.95
C PRO A 28 -0.82 2.83 13.07
N ALA A 29 0.30 3.44 13.48
CA ALA A 29 0.29 4.53 14.47
C ALA A 29 -0.55 5.75 14.04
N ALA A 30 -0.72 5.99 12.74
CA ALA A 30 -1.56 7.07 12.22
C ALA A 30 -3.05 6.69 12.28
N ALA A 31 -3.39 5.42 12.06
CA ALA A 31 -4.74 4.87 12.22
C ALA A 31 -5.22 4.92 13.69
N LEU A 32 -4.31 4.87 14.67
CA LEU A 32 -4.66 5.03 16.09
C LEU A 32 -5.09 6.45 16.45
N ARG A 33 -4.68 7.46 15.66
CA ARG A 33 -4.91 8.88 15.98
C ARG A 33 -6.22 9.41 15.42
N SER A 34 -6.73 8.82 14.33
CA SER A 34 -7.97 9.27 13.67
C SER A 34 -8.78 8.08 13.15
N PRO A 35 -10.10 8.04 13.40
CA PRO A 35 -10.97 6.97 12.89
C PRO A 35 -11.02 6.94 11.36
N GLU A 36 -10.92 8.09 10.69
CA GLU A 36 -10.84 8.18 9.23
C GLU A 36 -9.61 7.46 8.68
N MET A 37 -8.43 7.70 9.27
CA MET A 37 -7.17 7.04 8.88
C MET A 37 -7.21 5.53 9.11
N ARG A 38 -7.96 5.08 10.11
CA ARG A 38 -8.21 3.67 10.35
C ARG A 38 -9.05 3.06 9.22
N SER A 39 -10.16 3.70 8.84
CA SER A 39 -10.98 3.25 7.71
C SER A 39 -10.16 3.16 6.42
N THR A 40 -9.36 4.18 6.11
CA THR A 40 -8.49 4.16 4.93
C THR A 40 -7.48 3.02 4.96
N LEU A 41 -6.83 2.77 6.11
CA LEU A 41 -5.90 1.65 6.27
C LEU A 41 -6.59 0.30 6.07
N GLU A 42 -7.79 0.11 6.62
CA GLU A 42 -8.57 -1.12 6.48
C GLU A 42 -8.99 -1.35 5.02
N GLU A 43 -9.39 -0.30 4.29
CA GLU A 43 -9.72 -0.37 2.88
C GLU A 43 -8.52 -0.74 2.01
N ASP A 44 -7.35 -0.18 2.27
CA ASP A 44 -6.15 -0.52 1.51
C ASP A 44 -5.65 -1.93 1.81
N PHE A 45 -5.76 -2.40 3.06
CA PHE A 45 -5.41 -3.78 3.42
C PHE A 45 -6.27 -4.79 2.66
N LYS A 46 -7.56 -4.49 2.42
CA LYS A 46 -8.46 -5.36 1.64
C LYS A 46 -8.04 -5.51 0.17
N LYS A 47 -7.21 -4.61 -0.36
CA LYS A 47 -6.70 -4.68 -1.75
C LYS A 47 -5.50 -5.63 -1.90
N ILE A 48 -4.81 -5.96 -0.81
CA ILE A 48 -3.60 -6.81 -0.83
C ILE A 48 -3.83 -8.16 -1.54
N PRO A 49 -4.92 -8.92 -1.30
CA PRO A 49 -5.16 -10.19 -1.98
C PRO A 49 -5.22 -10.02 -3.50
N SER A 50 -5.96 -9.02 -3.99
CA SER A 50 -6.08 -8.75 -5.43
C SER A 50 -4.75 -8.33 -6.05
N VAL A 51 -3.96 -7.53 -5.33
CA VAL A 51 -2.61 -7.15 -5.76
C VAL A 51 -1.69 -8.38 -5.85
N LEU A 52 -1.76 -9.29 -4.88
CA LEU A 52 -0.99 -10.54 -4.91
C LEU A 52 -1.41 -11.47 -6.05
N GLU A 53 -2.69 -11.49 -6.43
CA GLU A 53 -3.17 -12.23 -7.61
C GLU A 53 -2.62 -11.64 -8.90
N GLN A 54 -2.60 -10.31 -9.05
CA GLN A 54 -2.02 -9.62 -10.21
C GLN A 54 -0.53 -9.91 -10.38
N LEU A 55 0.22 -10.07 -9.28
CA LEU A 55 1.65 -10.38 -9.31
C LEU A 55 1.99 -11.85 -9.63
N LYS A 56 1.01 -12.75 -9.52
CA LYS A 56 1.20 -14.18 -9.81
C LYS A 56 0.90 -14.56 -11.26
N SER A 57 0.22 -13.70 -12.02
CA SER A 57 -0.10 -13.92 -13.44
C SER A 57 1.03 -13.50 -14.38
#